data_AF-A0A3B0S067-F1
#
_entry.id   AF-A0A3B0S067-F1
#
_cell.length_a   1.000
_cell.length_b   1.000
_cell.length_c   1.000
_cell.angle_alpha   90.00
_cell.angle_beta   90.00
_cell.angle_gamma   90.00
#
_symmetry.space_group_name_H-M   'P 1'
#
loop_
_entity.id
_entity.type
_entity.pdbx_description
1 polymer ?
#
loop_
_entity_poly.entity_id
_entity_poly.type
_entity_poly.pdbx_seq_one_letter_code
_entity_poly.pdbx_strand_id
1 'polypeptide(L)'
;MVSAAFIGPGTVTACTLAGANFGFALIWALVFATVTTMILQSFAVRVALVSRMGLAEAMMQSVASPTIRILAAALLIAALALGNAAYEAGNISGALLGLEALSGDRLATGKIPIIIGIAILAASLILFSKPRWVERILIALVLLMSLCFLLTFIFTKPDIGKILSGLIPMIPEEGLLTAIALIGTTIVPYNLFLHAASARQRWPDEDGLSEAQRDSAVSIGLGGLISITILATAAASLFGSGAVISNAADMAEQLNPLFGGFATITLGAGLFAAGLTSAITAPLATGYILQEIFGKRGEAKTRLPFYVGALTVIICGAFGAMLSYSPVEIIFIAQIANGLLLPIIAAFLLKLANNQNLLGQHINGWRANGAGIIILLITSLLGVRLIARALGYWP
;
A
#
# COMPACT_ATOMS: atom_id res chain seq x y z
N MET A 1 -11.53 8.27 1.08
CA MET A 1 -11.40 7.33 2.24
C MET A 1 -10.90 5.93 1.90
N VAL A 2 -11.39 5.23 0.86
CA VAL A 2 -10.72 3.97 0.38
C VAL A 2 -9.24 4.24 0.03
N SER A 3 -8.96 5.46 -0.41
CA SER A 3 -7.62 6.02 -0.60
C SER A 3 -6.72 6.07 0.64
N ALA A 4 -7.26 6.03 1.87
CA ALA A 4 -6.47 6.00 3.12
C ALA A 4 -6.07 4.57 3.53
N ALA A 5 -6.63 3.54 2.89
CA ALA A 5 -6.35 2.14 3.18
C ALA A 5 -5.02 1.63 2.59
N PHE A 6 -4.08 2.52 2.25
CA PHE A 6 -2.74 2.13 1.78
C PHE A 6 -1.76 1.87 2.92
N ILE A 7 -2.07 2.31 4.15
CA ILE A 7 -1.25 1.99 5.32
C ILE A 7 -1.55 0.54 5.70
N GLY A 8 -0.66 -0.34 5.26
CA GLY A 8 -0.70 -1.76 5.58
C GLY A 8 0.34 -2.15 6.62
N PRO A 9 0.40 -3.43 7.01
CA PRO A 9 1.44 -3.91 7.91
C PRO A 9 2.83 -3.75 7.27
N GLY A 10 2.93 -3.79 5.95
CA GLY A 10 4.17 -3.44 5.24
C GLY A 10 4.63 -2.01 5.47
N THR A 11 3.70 -1.07 5.51
CA THR A 11 4.00 0.34 5.81
C THR A 11 4.46 0.47 7.25
N VAL A 12 3.74 -0.15 8.19
CA VAL A 12 4.09 -0.11 9.61
C VAL A 12 5.47 -0.71 9.84
N THR A 13 5.75 -1.89 9.28
CA THR A 13 7.05 -2.57 9.40
C THR A 13 8.17 -1.74 8.76
N ALA A 14 8.00 -1.28 7.52
CA ALA A 14 9.02 -0.48 6.84
C ALA A 14 9.31 0.84 7.58
N CYS A 15 8.28 1.54 8.09
CA CYS A 15 8.45 2.75 8.89
C CYS A 15 9.17 2.46 10.21
N THR A 16 8.80 1.37 10.88
CA THR A 16 9.44 0.96 12.15
C THR A 16 10.91 0.63 11.93
N LEU A 17 11.23 -0.17 10.92
CA LEU A 17 12.61 -0.53 10.55
C LEU A 17 13.41 0.70 10.11
N ALA A 18 12.79 1.64 9.38
CA ALA A 18 13.43 2.87 8.98
C ALA A 18 13.81 3.74 10.19
N GLY A 19 12.88 3.93 11.13
CA GLY A 19 13.12 4.70 12.34
C GLY A 19 14.16 4.04 13.24
N ALA A 20 14.04 2.73 13.46
CA ALA A 20 14.93 1.98 14.33
C ALA A 20 16.38 1.94 13.81
N ASN A 21 16.59 1.80 12.50
CA ASN A 21 17.93 1.64 11.93
C ASN A 21 18.56 2.94 11.42
N PHE A 22 17.75 3.93 11.02
CA PHE A 22 18.24 5.15 10.36
C PHE A 22 17.74 6.44 11.01
N GLY A 23 17.05 6.34 12.14
CA GLY A 23 16.51 7.49 12.86
C GLY A 23 15.54 8.28 11.97
N PHE A 24 15.73 9.60 11.93
CA PHE A 24 14.87 10.51 11.17
C PHE A 24 15.28 10.66 9.70
N ALA A 25 16.40 10.04 9.27
CA ALA A 25 17.03 10.32 7.98
C ALA A 25 16.17 9.97 6.75
N LEU A 26 15.22 9.04 6.88
CA LEU A 26 14.39 8.56 5.76
C LEU A 26 12.99 9.20 5.71
N ILE A 27 12.69 10.23 6.51
CA ILE A 27 11.38 10.91 6.48
C ILE A 27 11.08 11.51 5.10
N TRP A 28 12.08 12.10 4.44
CA TRP A 28 11.93 12.65 3.09
C TRP A 28 11.39 11.61 2.10
N ALA A 29 11.75 10.32 2.25
CA ALA A 29 11.30 9.25 1.37
C ALA A 29 9.79 9.01 1.54
N LEU A 30 9.26 9.08 2.76
CA LEU A 30 7.82 9.02 3.03
C LEU A 30 7.08 10.23 2.48
N VAL A 31 7.64 11.43 2.63
CA VAL A 31 7.04 12.66 2.08
C VAL A 31 7.00 12.60 0.56
N PHE A 32 8.12 12.24 -0.07
CA PHE A 32 8.20 12.03 -1.51
C PHE A 32 7.19 10.99 -1.99
N ALA A 33 7.12 9.84 -1.31
CA ALA A 33 6.20 8.77 -1.69
C ALA A 33 4.74 9.19 -1.52
N THR A 34 4.40 9.90 -0.44
CA THR A 34 3.04 10.41 -0.19
C THR A 34 2.61 11.37 -1.28
N VAL A 35 3.46 12.37 -1.61
CA VAL A 35 3.19 13.34 -2.68
C VAL A 35 3.07 12.64 -4.03
N THR A 36 3.95 11.69 -4.31
CA THR A 36 3.90 10.88 -5.53
C THR A 36 2.59 10.08 -5.61
N THR A 37 2.16 9.44 -4.52
CA THR A 37 0.89 8.73 -4.45
C THR A 37 -0.28 9.68 -4.74
N MET A 38 -0.32 10.89 -4.16
CA MET A 38 -1.37 11.87 -4.47
C MET A 38 -1.44 12.20 -5.96
N ILE A 39 -0.29 12.43 -6.59
CA ILE A 39 -0.21 12.80 -8.02
C ILE A 39 -0.66 11.64 -8.89
N LEU A 40 -0.13 10.43 -8.69
CA LEU A 40 -0.47 9.25 -9.48
C LEU A 40 -1.94 8.83 -9.28
N GLN A 41 -2.45 8.92 -8.05
CA GLN A 41 -3.86 8.69 -7.75
C GLN A 41 -4.76 9.71 -8.47
N SER A 42 -4.33 10.98 -8.55
CA SER A 42 -5.08 12.00 -9.29
C SER A 42 -5.17 11.70 -10.79
N PHE A 43 -4.14 11.07 -11.38
CA PHE A 43 -4.15 10.61 -12.76
C PHE A 43 -5.10 9.41 -12.93
N ALA A 44 -4.98 8.41 -12.05
CA ALA A 44 -5.81 7.21 -12.09
C ALA A 44 -7.31 7.52 -11.96
N VAL A 45 -7.69 8.36 -10.99
CA VAL A 45 -9.09 8.80 -10.80
C VAL A 45 -9.59 9.58 -12.00
N ARG A 46 -8.77 10.48 -12.56
CA ARG A 46 -9.18 11.24 -13.74
C ARG A 46 -9.46 10.35 -14.93
N VAL A 47 -8.56 9.41 -15.20
CA VAL A 47 -8.77 8.40 -16.25
C VAL A 47 -10.07 7.66 -16.02
N ALA A 48 -10.33 7.16 -14.82
CA ALA A 48 -11.53 6.37 -14.54
C ALA A 48 -12.85 7.16 -14.59
N LEU A 49 -12.86 8.40 -14.09
CA LEU A 49 -14.07 9.23 -14.06
C LEU A 49 -14.41 9.82 -15.43
N VAL A 50 -13.42 10.36 -16.15
CA VAL A 50 -13.65 11.00 -17.45
C VAL A 50 -13.94 9.95 -18.54
N SER A 51 -13.11 8.90 -18.63
CA SER A 51 -13.33 7.87 -19.66
C SER A 51 -14.51 6.93 -19.35
N ARG A 52 -15.00 6.92 -18.10
CA ARG A 52 -15.95 5.93 -17.54
C ARG A 52 -15.47 4.48 -17.56
N MET A 53 -14.19 4.29 -17.78
CA MET A 53 -13.58 2.96 -17.87
C MET A 53 -12.92 2.56 -16.55
N GLY A 54 -12.78 1.25 -16.38
CA GLY A 54 -11.79 0.73 -15.43
C GLY A 54 -10.38 1.16 -15.81
N LEU A 55 -9.46 1.24 -14.84
CA LEU A 55 -8.08 1.62 -15.17
C LEU A 55 -7.40 0.56 -16.03
N ALA A 56 -7.57 -0.74 -15.69
CA ALA A 56 -7.02 -1.82 -16.50
C ALA A 56 -7.67 -1.86 -17.89
N GLU A 57 -8.97 -1.57 -17.95
CA GLU A 57 -9.72 -1.47 -19.19
C GLU A 57 -9.20 -0.33 -20.10
N ALA A 58 -8.94 0.85 -19.53
CA ALA A 58 -8.38 2.01 -20.23
C ALA A 58 -6.99 1.70 -20.77
N MET A 59 -6.18 0.96 -20.00
CA MET A 59 -4.88 0.46 -20.46
C MET A 59 -5.04 -0.41 -21.70
N MET A 60 -5.96 -1.38 -21.68
CA MET A 60 -6.17 -2.30 -22.80
C MET A 60 -6.67 -1.59 -24.06
N GLN A 61 -7.57 -0.61 -23.93
CA GLN A 61 -8.05 0.16 -25.09
C GLN A 61 -7.00 1.10 -25.67
N SER A 62 -6.05 1.58 -24.86
CA SER A 62 -4.94 2.41 -25.35
C SER A 62 -3.96 1.66 -26.25
N VAL A 63 -4.03 0.32 -26.29
CA VAL A 63 -3.18 -0.54 -27.12
C VAL A 63 -3.95 -0.97 -28.38
N ALA A 64 -3.45 -0.53 -29.54
CA ALA A 64 -4.08 -0.80 -30.83
C ALA A 64 -3.87 -2.24 -31.33
N SER A 65 -2.68 -2.82 -31.12
CA SER A 65 -2.37 -4.18 -31.57
C SER A 65 -3.00 -5.24 -30.65
N PRO A 66 -3.80 -6.18 -31.19
CA PRO A 66 -4.40 -7.26 -30.40
C PRO A 66 -3.37 -8.11 -29.66
N THR A 67 -2.24 -8.40 -30.30
CA THR A 67 -1.14 -9.18 -29.70
C THR A 67 -0.52 -8.44 -28.52
N ILE A 68 -0.24 -7.14 -28.68
CA ILE A 68 0.33 -6.32 -27.61
C ILE A 68 -0.69 -6.17 -26.48
N ARG A 69 -1.99 -6.10 -26.78
CA ARG A 69 -3.05 -6.05 -25.76
C ARG A 69 -3.07 -7.31 -24.92
N ILE A 70 -2.99 -8.49 -25.53
CA ILE A 70 -2.91 -9.77 -24.81
C ILE A 70 -1.66 -9.83 -23.93
N LEU A 71 -0.50 -9.44 -24.46
CA LEU A 71 0.75 -9.39 -23.71
C LEU A 71 0.68 -8.40 -22.54
N ALA A 72 0.10 -7.22 -22.75
CA ALA A 72 -0.08 -6.22 -21.71
C ALA A 72 -1.06 -6.70 -20.62
N ALA A 73 -2.15 -7.37 -21.00
CA ALA A 73 -3.08 -7.98 -20.05
C ALA A 73 -2.39 -9.08 -19.23
N ALA A 74 -1.64 -9.97 -19.88
CA ALA A 74 -0.89 -11.03 -19.21
C ALA A 74 0.16 -10.44 -18.25
N LEU A 75 0.89 -9.40 -18.66
CA LEU A 75 1.86 -8.72 -17.82
C LEU A 75 1.20 -8.04 -16.63
N LEU A 76 0.05 -7.37 -16.84
CA LEU A 76 -0.69 -6.71 -15.77
C LEU A 76 -1.22 -7.73 -14.75
N ILE A 77 -1.78 -8.84 -15.22
CA ILE A 77 -2.26 -9.92 -14.37
C ILE A 77 -1.08 -10.55 -13.62
N ALA A 78 0.03 -10.83 -14.30
CA ALA A 78 1.21 -11.39 -13.65
C ALA A 78 1.76 -10.44 -12.59
N ALA A 79 1.98 -9.17 -12.93
CA ALA A 79 2.55 -8.19 -12.01
C ALA A 79 1.63 -7.91 -10.82
N LEU A 80 0.33 -7.70 -11.05
CA LEU A 80 -0.60 -7.30 -10.01
C LEU A 80 -1.22 -8.48 -9.28
N ALA A 81 -1.65 -9.55 -9.95
CA ALA A 81 -2.25 -10.69 -9.25
C ALA A 81 -1.20 -11.50 -8.47
N LEU A 82 -0.03 -11.77 -9.06
CA LEU A 82 1.05 -12.45 -8.34
C LEU A 82 1.66 -11.55 -7.27
N GLY A 83 1.88 -10.28 -7.59
CA GLY A 83 2.36 -9.28 -6.63
C GLY A 83 1.41 -9.14 -5.45
N ASN A 84 0.10 -9.06 -5.70
CA ASN A 84 -0.92 -8.98 -4.65
C ASN A 84 -1.00 -10.27 -3.85
N ALA A 85 -0.84 -11.45 -4.46
CA ALA A 85 -0.79 -12.72 -3.71
C ALA A 85 0.41 -12.78 -2.74
N ALA A 86 1.59 -12.32 -3.17
CA ALA A 86 2.76 -12.20 -2.30
C ALA A 86 2.55 -11.15 -1.20
N TYR A 87 1.97 -10.01 -1.55
CA TYR A 87 1.64 -8.93 -0.62
C TYR A 87 0.59 -9.39 0.40
N GLU A 88 -0.37 -10.21 -0.02
CA GLU A 88 -1.43 -10.75 0.82
C GLU A 88 -0.91 -11.68 1.91
N ALA A 89 0.14 -12.46 1.62
CA ALA A 89 0.84 -13.21 2.66
C ALA A 89 1.36 -12.27 3.75
N GLY A 90 2.01 -11.16 3.35
CA GLY A 90 2.45 -10.13 4.29
C GLY A 90 1.31 -9.45 5.05
N ASN A 91 0.15 -9.25 4.42
CA ASN A 91 -1.04 -8.67 5.05
C ASN A 91 -1.58 -9.55 6.17
N ILE A 92 -1.77 -10.84 5.86
CA ILE A 92 -2.30 -11.82 6.80
C ILE A 92 -1.29 -12.09 7.93
N SER A 93 0.00 -12.21 7.61
CA SER A 93 1.04 -12.35 8.62
C SER A 93 1.17 -11.09 9.49
N GLY A 94 0.99 -9.90 8.93
CA GLY A 94 0.94 -8.65 9.70
C GLY A 94 -0.25 -8.59 10.68
N ALA A 95 -1.43 -9.03 10.24
CA ALA A 95 -2.58 -9.17 11.13
C ALA A 95 -2.30 -10.18 12.25
N LEU A 96 -1.68 -11.33 11.94
CA LEU A 96 -1.25 -12.30 12.93
C LEU A 96 -0.27 -11.68 13.95
N LEU A 97 0.77 -10.96 13.50
CA LEU A 97 1.72 -10.27 14.38
C LEU A 97 1.02 -9.29 15.33
N GLY A 98 0.01 -8.57 14.84
CA GLY A 98 -0.80 -7.69 15.70
C GLY A 98 -1.56 -8.45 16.78
N LEU A 99 -2.15 -9.61 16.45
CA LEU A 99 -2.82 -10.46 17.43
C LEU A 99 -1.86 -11.12 18.42
N GLU A 100 -0.69 -11.53 17.97
CA GLU A 100 0.39 -12.05 18.82
C GLU A 100 0.83 -10.99 19.83
N ALA A 101 1.06 -9.74 19.38
CA ALA A 101 1.37 -8.64 20.28
C ALA A 101 0.28 -8.42 21.34
N LEU A 102 -1.01 -8.49 20.96
CA LEU A 102 -2.13 -8.31 21.90
C LEU A 102 -2.30 -9.46 22.91
N SER A 103 -1.93 -10.67 22.53
CA SER A 103 -2.22 -11.88 23.31
C SER A 103 -1.00 -12.42 24.06
N GLY A 104 0.19 -11.89 23.79
CA GLY A 104 1.47 -12.40 24.28
C GLY A 104 1.69 -13.86 23.91
N ASP A 105 2.30 -14.62 24.81
CA ASP A 105 2.66 -16.04 24.59
C ASP A 105 1.46 -16.99 24.39
N ARG A 106 0.22 -16.54 24.63
CA ARG A 106 -0.98 -17.39 24.57
C ARG A 106 -1.31 -17.91 23.17
N LEU A 107 -0.74 -17.32 22.12
CA LEU A 107 -0.99 -17.71 20.72
C LEU A 107 0.15 -18.53 20.09
N ALA A 108 1.22 -18.82 20.84
CA ALA A 108 2.42 -19.48 20.31
C ALA A 108 2.15 -20.84 19.65
N THR A 109 1.12 -21.58 20.09
CA THR A 109 0.78 -22.94 19.62
C THR A 109 -0.38 -23.01 18.62
N GLY A 110 -0.76 -21.90 17.97
CA GLY A 110 -1.98 -21.86 17.13
C GLY A 110 -1.96 -20.94 15.91
N LYS A 111 -0.79 -20.65 15.30
CA LYS A 111 -0.68 -19.68 14.19
C LYS A 111 -1.53 -20.03 12.97
N ILE A 112 -1.55 -21.29 12.56
CA ILE A 112 -2.26 -21.76 11.36
C ILE A 112 -3.78 -21.52 11.46
N PRO A 113 -4.49 -21.95 12.53
CA PRO A 113 -5.90 -21.62 12.72
C PRO A 113 -6.22 -20.12 12.64
N ILE A 114 -5.33 -19.26 13.16
CA ILE A 114 -5.52 -17.81 13.16
C ILE A 114 -5.38 -17.26 11.74
N ILE A 115 -4.35 -17.70 10.99
CA ILE A 115 -4.16 -17.34 9.57
C ILE A 115 -5.40 -17.71 8.76
N ILE A 116 -5.92 -18.93 8.93
CA ILE A 116 -7.16 -19.39 8.28
C ILE A 116 -8.34 -18.50 8.70
N GLY A 117 -8.46 -18.17 9.98
CA GLY A 117 -9.52 -17.31 10.51
C GLY A 117 -9.50 -15.91 9.88
N ILE A 118 -8.33 -15.29 9.76
CA ILE A 118 -8.14 -13.98 9.11
C ILE A 118 -8.53 -14.07 7.62
N ALA A 119 -8.08 -15.11 6.92
CA ALA A 119 -8.38 -15.32 5.50
C ALA A 119 -9.89 -15.54 5.27
N ILE A 120 -10.55 -16.35 6.10
CA ILE A 120 -12.01 -16.56 6.05
C ILE A 120 -12.75 -15.27 6.35
N LEU A 121 -12.30 -14.49 7.35
CA LEU A 121 -12.90 -13.19 7.66
C LEU A 121 -12.83 -12.25 6.46
N ALA A 122 -11.65 -12.09 5.86
CA ALA A 122 -11.46 -11.26 4.66
C ALA A 122 -12.35 -11.74 3.50
N ALA A 123 -12.35 -13.05 3.22
CA ALA A 123 -13.19 -13.63 2.16
C ALA A 123 -14.68 -13.41 2.42
N SER A 124 -15.13 -13.58 3.67
CA SER A 124 -16.54 -13.40 4.05
C SER A 124 -17.01 -11.95 3.86
N LEU A 125 -16.14 -10.98 4.18
CA LEU A 125 -16.42 -9.57 3.97
C LEU A 125 -16.56 -9.24 2.48
N ILE A 126 -15.77 -9.87 1.62
CA ILE A 126 -15.83 -9.64 0.17
C ILE A 126 -17.04 -10.35 -0.47
N LEU A 127 -17.35 -11.58 -0.06
CA LEU A 127 -18.38 -12.41 -0.68
C LEU A 127 -19.80 -12.05 -0.23
N PHE A 128 -19.98 -11.77 1.06
CA PHE A 128 -21.32 -11.71 1.67
C PHE A 128 -21.72 -10.31 2.13
N SER A 129 -20.78 -9.36 2.22
CA SER A 129 -21.10 -8.00 2.67
C SER A 129 -21.50 -7.09 1.51
N LYS A 130 -22.45 -6.18 1.77
CA LYS A 130 -22.76 -5.12 0.81
C LYS A 130 -21.56 -4.17 0.69
N PRO A 131 -21.25 -3.60 -0.48
CA PRO A 131 -20.10 -2.70 -0.66
C PRO A 131 -20.04 -1.55 0.35
N ARG A 132 -21.19 -0.98 0.72
CA ARG A 132 -21.29 0.08 1.74
C ARG A 132 -20.84 -0.37 3.14
N TRP A 133 -21.03 -1.64 3.51
CA TRP A 133 -20.58 -2.18 4.79
C TRP A 133 -19.08 -2.39 4.79
N VAL A 134 -18.52 -2.93 3.69
CA VAL A 134 -17.08 -3.09 3.51
C VAL A 134 -16.37 -1.73 3.63
N GLU A 135 -16.89 -0.70 2.96
CA GLU A 135 -16.35 0.68 3.07
C GLU A 135 -16.33 1.19 4.52
N ARG A 136 -17.43 1.02 5.27
CA ARG A 136 -17.51 1.44 6.68
C ARG A 136 -16.53 0.68 7.57
N ILE A 137 -16.36 -0.62 7.35
CA ILE A 137 -15.39 -1.44 8.10
C ILE A 137 -13.96 -0.97 7.80
N LEU A 138 -13.62 -0.74 6.53
CA LEU A 138 -12.31 -0.21 6.14
C LEU A 138 -12.04 1.15 6.79
N ILE A 139 -13.04 2.05 6.80
CA ILE A 139 -12.92 3.35 7.48
C ILE A 139 -12.66 3.17 8.98
N ALA A 140 -13.42 2.30 9.65
CA ALA A 140 -13.25 2.05 11.08
C ALA A 140 -11.86 1.48 11.40
N LEU A 141 -11.36 0.54 10.59
CA LEU A 141 -10.02 -0.03 10.75
C LEU A 141 -8.92 1.01 10.52
N VAL A 142 -9.04 1.85 9.48
CA VAL A 142 -8.08 2.93 9.22
C VAL A 142 -8.05 3.94 10.35
N LEU A 143 -9.21 4.34 10.88
CA LEU A 143 -9.29 5.25 12.03
C LEU A 143 -8.70 4.62 13.29
N LEU A 144 -8.99 3.34 13.56
CA LEU A 144 -8.42 2.61 14.68
C LEU A 144 -6.89 2.58 14.60
N MET A 145 -6.34 2.15 13.45
CA MET A 145 -4.89 2.12 13.23
C MET A 145 -4.27 3.51 13.39
N SER A 146 -4.88 4.54 12.81
CA SER A 146 -4.37 5.91 12.86
C SER A 146 -4.34 6.42 14.29
N LEU A 147 -5.41 6.17 15.07
CA LEU A 147 -5.49 6.55 16.47
C LEU A 147 -4.42 5.84 17.30
N CYS A 148 -4.25 4.53 17.11
CA CYS A 148 -3.24 3.73 17.79
C CYS A 148 -1.83 4.33 17.62
N PHE A 149 -1.39 4.53 16.36
CA PHE A 149 -0.04 5.06 16.10
C PHE A 149 0.12 6.52 16.49
N LEU A 150 -0.91 7.35 16.32
CA LEU A 150 -0.88 8.74 16.75
C LEU A 150 -0.75 8.86 18.28
N LEU A 151 -1.47 8.02 19.03
CA LEU A 151 -1.32 7.96 20.49
C LEU A 151 0.11 7.56 20.87
N THR A 152 0.65 6.49 20.27
CA THR A 152 2.04 6.08 20.54
C THR A 152 3.05 7.18 20.23
N PHE A 153 2.85 7.94 19.15
CA PHE A 153 3.66 9.10 18.81
C PHE A 153 3.59 10.22 19.87
N ILE A 154 2.39 10.55 20.35
CA ILE A 154 2.22 11.57 21.40
C ILE A 154 2.92 11.15 22.69
N PHE A 155 2.84 9.86 23.05
CA PHE A 155 3.46 9.34 24.28
C PHE A 155 4.98 9.26 24.20
N THR A 156 5.53 8.87 23.05
CA THR A 156 6.99 8.79 22.84
C THR A 156 7.66 10.15 22.73
N LYS A 157 6.89 11.23 22.52
CA LYS A 157 7.36 12.62 22.41
C LYS A 157 8.60 12.79 21.50
N PRO A 158 8.55 12.36 20.21
CA PRO A 158 9.67 12.56 19.31
C PRO A 158 10.03 14.05 19.14
N ASP A 159 11.31 14.34 18.99
CA ASP A 159 11.82 15.69 18.76
C ASP A 159 11.36 16.22 17.38
N ILE A 160 10.49 17.22 17.39
CA ILE A 160 9.94 17.83 16.18
C ILE A 160 11.03 18.47 15.31
N GLY A 161 12.06 19.07 15.92
CA GLY A 161 13.18 19.64 15.18
C GLY A 161 13.94 18.56 14.40
N LYS A 162 14.13 17.38 14.98
CA LYS A 162 14.73 16.23 14.29
C LYS A 162 13.83 15.67 13.20
N ILE A 163 12.51 15.62 13.39
CA ILE A 163 11.58 15.23 12.33
C ILE A 163 11.72 16.17 11.12
N LEU A 164 11.76 17.49 11.35
CA LEU A 164 11.92 18.47 10.29
C LEU A 164 13.28 18.35 9.59
N SER A 165 14.35 18.02 10.33
CA SER A 165 15.67 17.75 9.73
C SER A 165 15.65 16.56 8.76
N GLY A 166 14.80 15.56 9.03
CA GLY A 166 14.60 14.39 8.18
C GLY A 166 13.92 14.67 6.84
N LEU A 167 13.43 15.89 6.61
CA LEU A 167 12.90 16.33 5.32
C LEU A 167 14.00 16.59 4.28
N ILE A 168 15.25 16.77 4.73
CA ILE A 168 16.39 16.95 3.84
C ILE A 168 16.78 15.57 3.27
N PRO A 169 16.75 15.38 1.94
CA PRO A 169 17.05 14.09 1.34
C PRO A 169 18.47 13.60 1.63
N MET A 170 18.56 12.52 2.41
CA MET A 170 19.80 11.82 2.69
C MET A 170 19.51 10.32 2.74
N ILE A 171 20.32 9.52 2.03
CA ILE A 171 20.28 8.06 2.12
C ILE A 171 21.54 7.64 2.89
N PRO A 172 21.42 7.22 4.16
CA PRO A 172 22.55 6.69 4.91
C PRO A 172 23.05 5.37 4.29
N GLU A 173 24.25 4.95 4.70
CA GLU A 173 24.80 3.65 4.31
C GLU A 173 23.79 2.53 4.62
N GLU A 174 23.65 1.57 3.72
CA GLU A 174 22.64 0.48 3.77
C GLU A 174 21.16 0.91 3.67
N GLY A 175 20.83 2.20 3.81
CA GLY A 175 19.46 2.73 3.82
C GLY A 175 18.72 2.69 2.49
N LEU A 176 19.37 2.36 1.38
CA LEU A 176 18.75 2.36 0.05
C LEU A 176 17.57 1.38 -0.06
N LEU A 177 17.71 0.16 0.46
CA LEU A 177 16.64 -0.84 0.41
C LEU A 177 15.43 -0.40 1.22
N THR A 178 15.67 0.16 2.41
CA THR A 178 14.62 0.68 3.27
C THR A 178 13.94 1.90 2.66
N ALA A 179 14.68 2.80 2.03
CA ALA A 179 14.10 3.92 1.28
C ALA A 179 13.18 3.43 0.15
N ILE A 180 13.62 2.43 -0.63
CA ILE A 180 12.82 1.83 -1.71
C ILE A 180 11.60 1.11 -1.13
N ALA A 181 11.74 0.40 -0.01
CA ALA A 181 10.62 -0.26 0.67
C ALA A 181 9.59 0.77 1.18
N LEU A 182 10.02 1.90 1.76
CA LEU A 182 9.13 3.00 2.17
C LEU A 182 8.37 3.61 0.99
N ILE A 183 9.04 3.78 -0.15
CA ILE A 183 8.42 4.27 -1.37
C ILE A 183 7.43 3.24 -1.93
N GLY A 184 7.85 1.97 -2.02
CA GLY A 184 7.04 0.86 -2.56
C GLY A 184 5.80 0.54 -1.73
N THR A 185 5.89 0.65 -0.41
CA THR A 185 4.74 0.44 0.49
C THR A 185 3.77 1.62 0.52
N THR A 186 4.21 2.80 0.11
CA THR A 186 3.34 3.98 0.04
C THR A 186 2.67 4.10 -1.33
N ILE A 187 3.37 3.74 -2.40
CA ILE A 187 2.85 3.77 -3.77
C ILE A 187 2.56 2.35 -4.23
N VAL A 188 1.50 1.79 -3.67
CA VAL A 188 1.13 0.41 -3.93
C VAL A 188 0.32 0.33 -5.24
N PRO A 189 0.79 -0.38 -6.29
CA PRO A 189 0.15 -0.36 -7.60
C PRO A 189 -1.33 -0.71 -7.58
N TYR A 190 -1.73 -1.76 -6.85
CA TYR A 190 -3.12 -2.20 -6.81
C TYR A 190 -4.06 -1.15 -6.22
N ASN A 191 -3.58 -0.27 -5.33
CA ASN A 191 -4.39 0.80 -4.74
C ASN A 191 -4.79 1.86 -5.77
N LEU A 192 -4.01 2.04 -6.84
CA LEU A 192 -4.37 2.93 -7.95
C LEU A 192 -5.60 2.39 -8.70
N PHE A 193 -5.64 1.08 -8.94
CA PHE A 193 -6.78 0.41 -9.59
C PHE A 193 -7.99 0.36 -8.67
N LEU A 194 -7.81 -0.02 -7.40
CA LEU A 194 -8.90 -0.09 -6.43
C LEU A 194 -9.54 1.28 -6.22
N HIS A 195 -8.73 2.33 -6.08
CA HIS A 195 -9.24 3.67 -5.89
C HIS A 195 -9.94 4.20 -7.15
N ALA A 196 -9.39 3.98 -8.34
CA ALA A 196 -10.06 4.30 -9.60
C ALA A 196 -11.43 3.60 -9.73
N ALA A 197 -11.50 2.30 -9.43
CA ALA A 197 -12.75 1.53 -9.46
C ALA A 197 -13.77 2.02 -8.41
N SER A 198 -13.30 2.34 -7.20
CA SER A 198 -14.14 2.85 -6.11
C SER A 198 -14.65 4.27 -6.40
N ALA A 199 -13.80 5.12 -6.95
CA ALA A 199 -14.17 6.49 -7.33
C ALA A 199 -15.28 6.47 -8.38
N ARG A 200 -15.19 5.61 -9.39
CA ARG A 200 -16.23 5.48 -10.43
C ARG A 200 -17.59 5.02 -9.87
N GLN A 201 -17.61 4.25 -8.79
CA GLN A 201 -18.86 3.84 -8.14
C GLN A 201 -19.49 4.96 -7.32
N ARG A 202 -18.66 5.87 -6.77
CA ARG A 202 -19.09 6.93 -5.86
C ARG A 202 -19.43 8.23 -6.60
N TRP A 203 -18.66 8.60 -7.61
CA TRP A 203 -18.86 9.80 -8.42
C TRP A 203 -19.31 9.40 -9.84
N PRO A 204 -20.61 9.52 -10.16
CA PRO A 204 -21.16 9.05 -11.42
C PRO A 204 -20.84 9.96 -12.61
N ASP A 205 -20.42 11.21 -12.35
CA ASP A 205 -20.27 12.28 -13.35
C ASP A 205 -18.88 12.95 -13.26
N GLU A 206 -18.47 13.66 -14.32
CA GLU A 206 -17.14 14.31 -14.41
C GLU A 206 -17.04 15.50 -13.46
N ASP A 207 -18.17 16.11 -13.11
CA ASP A 207 -18.29 17.20 -12.14
C ASP A 207 -17.74 16.79 -10.75
N GLY A 208 -17.79 15.50 -10.43
CA GLY A 208 -17.24 14.93 -9.21
C GLY A 208 -15.71 14.82 -9.19
N LEU A 209 -15.01 15.08 -10.30
CA LEU A 209 -13.56 14.88 -10.42
C LEU A 209 -12.77 15.70 -9.39
N SER A 210 -13.11 16.98 -9.23
CA SER A 210 -12.41 17.85 -8.28
C SER A 210 -12.61 17.38 -6.84
N GLU A 211 -13.81 16.92 -6.50
CA GLU A 211 -14.11 16.38 -5.17
C GLU A 211 -13.37 15.07 -4.93
N ALA A 212 -13.38 14.15 -5.90
CA ALA A 212 -12.67 12.87 -5.82
C ALA A 212 -11.16 13.05 -5.66
N GLN A 213 -10.56 14.00 -6.39
CA GLN A 213 -9.13 14.33 -6.25
C GLN A 213 -8.82 14.96 -4.89
N ARG A 214 -9.71 15.82 -4.36
CA ARG A 214 -9.55 16.42 -3.03
C ARG A 214 -9.69 15.39 -1.92
N ASP A 215 -10.70 14.50 -1.98
CA ASP A 215 -10.87 13.39 -1.03
C ASP A 215 -9.64 12.49 -1.01
N SER A 216 -9.10 12.19 -2.20
CA SER A 216 -7.88 11.40 -2.37
C SER A 216 -6.69 12.09 -1.73
N ALA A 217 -6.44 13.36 -2.05
CA ALA A 217 -5.31 14.11 -1.52
C ALA A 217 -5.36 14.22 0.02
N VAL A 218 -6.53 14.50 0.60
CA VAL A 218 -6.70 14.56 2.06
C VAL A 218 -6.47 13.18 2.69
N SER A 219 -7.09 12.14 2.15
CA SER A 219 -6.97 10.77 2.68
C SER A 219 -5.53 10.26 2.62
N ILE A 220 -4.84 10.50 1.49
CA ILE A 220 -3.44 10.09 1.30
C ILE A 220 -2.52 10.91 2.19
N GLY A 221 -2.78 12.20 2.35
CA GLY A 221 -1.98 13.09 3.18
C GLY A 221 -2.04 12.71 4.65
N LEU A 222 -3.25 12.42 5.15
CA LEU A 222 -3.43 11.87 6.49
C LEU A 222 -2.69 10.54 6.64
N GLY A 223 -2.76 9.66 5.65
CA GLY A 223 -2.02 8.40 5.69
C GLY A 223 -0.51 8.59 5.74
N GLY A 224 0.04 9.50 4.94
CA GLY A 224 1.47 9.83 4.95
C GLY A 224 1.92 10.43 6.29
N LEU A 225 1.08 11.26 6.91
CA LEU A 225 1.34 11.77 8.26
C LEU A 225 1.42 10.64 9.27
N ILE A 226 0.48 9.68 9.24
CA ILE A 226 0.53 8.52 10.13
C ILE A 226 1.80 7.69 9.88
N SER A 227 2.21 7.45 8.64
CA SER A 227 3.49 6.79 8.34
C SER A 227 4.69 7.51 8.96
N ILE A 228 4.72 8.86 8.88
CA ILE A 228 5.76 9.66 9.53
C ILE A 228 5.70 9.51 11.05
N THR A 229 4.51 9.46 11.67
CA THR A 229 4.39 9.23 13.11
C THR A 229 4.93 7.87 13.53
N ILE A 230 4.73 6.81 12.75
CA ILE A 230 5.28 5.47 13.02
C ILE A 230 6.81 5.51 12.97
N LEU A 231 7.38 6.07 11.90
CA LEU A 231 8.83 6.18 11.74
C LEU A 231 9.44 7.03 12.86
N ALA A 232 8.86 8.19 13.16
CA ALA A 232 9.35 9.08 14.20
C ALA A 232 9.25 8.46 15.61
N THR A 233 8.20 7.69 15.87
CA THR A 233 8.06 6.91 17.11
C THR A 233 9.23 5.93 17.24
N ALA A 234 9.46 5.11 16.21
CA ALA A 234 10.56 4.14 16.20
C ALA A 234 11.94 4.81 16.29
N ALA A 235 12.13 5.95 15.62
CA ALA A 235 13.36 6.72 15.71
C ALA A 235 13.61 7.28 17.11
N ALA A 236 12.56 7.73 17.81
CA ALA A 236 12.69 8.27 19.15
C ALA A 236 12.92 7.19 20.21
N SER A 237 12.34 6.00 20.04
CA SER A 237 12.39 4.93 21.05
C SER A 237 13.45 3.86 20.81
N LEU A 238 13.83 3.60 19.55
CA LEU A 238 14.66 2.44 19.19
C LEU A 238 16.02 2.83 18.58
N PHE A 239 16.14 3.99 17.94
CA PHE A 239 17.38 4.37 17.26
C PHE A 239 18.54 4.52 18.25
N GLY A 240 19.61 3.76 18.04
CA GLY A 240 20.79 3.76 18.91
C GLY A 240 20.60 2.98 20.23
N SER A 241 19.48 2.28 20.43
CA SER A 241 19.23 1.46 21.63
C SER A 241 20.04 0.16 21.67
N GLY A 242 20.56 -0.30 20.52
CA GLY A 242 21.23 -1.60 20.37
C GLY A 242 20.27 -2.80 20.27
N ALA A 243 18.96 -2.57 20.33
CA ALA A 243 17.96 -3.63 20.15
C ALA A 243 17.90 -4.10 18.69
N VAL A 244 17.80 -5.41 18.49
CA VAL A 244 17.51 -5.99 17.18
C VAL A 244 16.00 -5.92 16.96
N ILE A 245 15.58 -5.05 16.03
CA ILE A 245 14.17 -4.80 15.74
C ILE A 245 13.85 -5.35 14.36
N SER A 246 12.86 -6.24 14.30
CA SER A 246 12.36 -6.83 13.07
C SER A 246 10.99 -6.26 12.68
N ASN A 247 10.15 -5.87 13.64
CA ASN A 247 8.80 -5.38 13.35
C ASN A 247 8.20 -4.49 14.45
N ALA A 248 6.94 -4.07 14.27
CA ALA A 248 6.24 -3.17 15.18
C ALA A 248 5.78 -3.83 16.50
N ALA A 249 5.64 -5.16 16.54
CA ALA A 249 5.43 -5.89 17.79
C ALA A 249 6.68 -5.84 18.67
N ASP A 250 7.89 -5.94 18.09
CA ASP A 250 9.14 -5.78 18.84
C ASP A 250 9.25 -4.36 19.42
N MET A 251 8.80 -3.34 18.66
CA MET A 251 8.68 -1.98 19.19
C MET A 251 7.70 -1.91 20.37
N ALA A 252 6.62 -2.67 20.34
CA ALA A 252 5.66 -2.72 21.43
C ALA A 252 6.24 -3.33 22.70
N GLU A 253 7.07 -4.36 22.56
CA GLU A 253 7.80 -4.98 23.66
C GLU A 253 8.80 -4.00 24.29
N GLN A 254 9.56 -3.27 23.46
CA GLN A 254 10.53 -2.28 23.95
C GLN A 254 9.89 -1.06 24.63
N LEU A 255 8.69 -0.69 24.21
CA LEU A 255 7.94 0.40 24.82
C LEU A 255 7.17 -0.03 26.08
N ASN A 256 6.96 -1.32 26.30
CA ASN A 256 6.19 -1.84 27.42
C ASN A 256 6.78 -1.45 28.80
N PRO A 257 8.11 -1.48 29.06
CA PRO A 257 8.67 -1.01 30.33
C PRO A 257 8.42 0.49 30.61
N LEU A 258 8.31 1.31 29.56
CA LEU A 258 8.18 2.77 29.68
C LEU A 258 6.71 3.21 29.78
N PHE A 259 5.80 2.51 29.11
CA PHE A 259 4.41 2.91 28.93
C PHE A 259 3.39 1.84 29.36
N GLY A 260 3.86 0.70 29.88
CA GLY A 260 3.04 -0.43 30.30
C GLY A 260 2.29 -1.09 29.14
N GLY A 261 1.31 -1.94 29.49
CA GLY A 261 0.51 -2.70 28.52
C GLY A 261 -0.29 -1.83 27.52
N PHE A 262 -0.35 -0.51 27.73
CA PHE A 262 -0.91 0.43 26.77
C PHE A 262 -0.12 0.44 25.44
N ALA A 263 1.22 0.36 25.48
CA ALA A 263 2.04 0.29 24.27
C ALA A 263 1.75 -0.99 23.47
N THR A 264 1.64 -2.12 24.18
CA THR A 264 1.27 -3.42 23.61
C THR A 264 -0.12 -3.39 22.97
N ILE A 265 -1.12 -2.82 23.67
CA ILE A 265 -2.48 -2.71 23.15
C ILE A 265 -2.53 -1.81 21.92
N THR A 266 -1.93 -0.63 21.97
CA THR A 266 -1.99 0.33 20.86
C THR A 266 -1.27 -0.19 19.62
N LEU A 267 -0.02 -0.63 19.74
CA LEU A 267 0.75 -1.11 18.58
C LEU A 267 0.23 -2.44 18.04
N GLY A 268 -0.18 -3.36 18.91
CA GLY A 268 -0.79 -4.63 18.49
C GLY A 268 -2.13 -4.41 17.76
N ALA A 269 -3.02 -3.59 18.31
CA ALA A 269 -4.30 -3.26 17.65
C ALA A 269 -4.10 -2.48 16.36
N GLY A 270 -3.15 -1.55 16.33
CA GLY A 270 -2.80 -0.79 15.12
C GLY A 270 -2.26 -1.68 14.02
N LEU A 271 -1.34 -2.60 14.34
CA LEU A 271 -0.77 -3.56 13.38
C LEU A 271 -1.83 -4.55 12.88
N PHE A 272 -2.70 -5.05 13.77
CA PHE A 272 -3.82 -5.91 13.39
C PHE A 272 -4.78 -5.20 12.44
N ALA A 273 -5.16 -3.96 12.75
CA ALA A 273 -6.05 -3.16 11.91
C ALA A 273 -5.43 -2.87 10.54
N ALA A 274 -4.13 -2.56 10.48
CA ALA A 274 -3.39 -2.38 9.23
C ALA A 274 -3.38 -3.66 8.38
N GLY A 275 -3.11 -4.81 9.02
CA GLY A 275 -3.11 -6.13 8.41
C GLY A 275 -4.47 -6.50 7.82
N LEU A 276 -5.54 -6.41 8.62
CA LEU A 276 -6.89 -6.76 8.20
C LEU A 276 -7.41 -5.81 7.10
N THR A 277 -7.12 -4.51 7.18
CA THR A 277 -7.48 -3.55 6.13
C THR A 277 -6.85 -3.94 4.79
N SER A 278 -5.57 -4.32 4.82
CA SER A 278 -4.84 -4.69 3.60
C SER A 278 -5.28 -6.05 3.06
N ALA A 279 -5.58 -7.00 3.94
CA ALA A 279 -6.12 -8.32 3.59
C ALA A 279 -7.50 -8.27 2.93
N ILE A 280 -8.22 -7.16 3.09
CA ILE A 280 -9.48 -6.91 2.39
C ILE A 280 -9.23 -6.18 1.07
N THR A 281 -8.36 -5.17 1.06
CA THR A 281 -8.17 -4.29 -0.10
C THR A 281 -7.39 -4.91 -1.26
N ALA A 282 -6.35 -5.71 -1.01
CA ALA A 282 -5.57 -6.35 -2.07
C ALA A 282 -6.39 -7.36 -2.90
N PRO A 283 -7.21 -8.24 -2.28
CA PRO A 283 -8.14 -9.08 -3.03
C PRO A 283 -9.21 -8.30 -3.79
N LEU A 284 -9.78 -7.24 -3.20
CA LEU A 284 -10.75 -6.37 -3.88
C LEU A 284 -10.16 -5.75 -5.14
N ALA A 285 -8.93 -5.22 -5.04
CA ALA A 285 -8.23 -4.62 -6.17
C ALA A 285 -8.04 -5.63 -7.31
N THR A 286 -7.58 -6.83 -6.97
CA THR A 286 -7.39 -7.91 -7.95
C THR A 286 -8.70 -8.34 -8.59
N GLY A 287 -9.77 -8.45 -7.80
CA GLY A 287 -11.10 -8.73 -8.30
C GLY A 287 -11.57 -7.68 -9.32
N TYR A 288 -11.39 -6.39 -9.01
CA TYR A 288 -11.73 -5.32 -9.96
C TYR A 288 -10.89 -5.40 -11.24
N ILE A 289 -9.58 -5.60 -11.12
CA ILE A 289 -8.68 -5.74 -12.28
C ILE A 289 -9.12 -6.89 -13.19
N LEU A 290 -9.39 -8.08 -12.63
CA LEU A 290 -9.83 -9.22 -13.43
C LEU A 290 -11.22 -9.01 -14.03
N GLN A 291 -12.13 -8.35 -13.32
CA GLN A 291 -13.44 -7.98 -13.85
C GLN A 291 -13.33 -6.97 -14.99
N GLU A 292 -12.39 -6.04 -14.94
CA GLU A 292 -12.14 -5.06 -15.99
C GLU A 292 -11.52 -5.67 -17.25
N ILE A 293 -10.71 -6.73 -17.10
CA ILE A 293 -10.06 -7.42 -18.22
C ILE A 293 -10.97 -8.48 -18.86
N PHE A 294 -11.64 -9.30 -18.03
CA PHE A 294 -12.38 -10.48 -18.49
C PHE A 294 -13.90 -10.30 -18.42
N GLY A 295 -14.41 -9.31 -17.68
CA GLY A 295 -15.83 -9.05 -17.56
C GLY A 295 -16.41 -8.39 -18.81
N LYS A 296 -17.59 -8.85 -19.24
CA LYS A 296 -18.34 -8.21 -20.32
C LYS A 296 -19.06 -6.96 -19.80
N ARG A 297 -18.96 -5.85 -20.54
CA ARG A 297 -19.72 -4.61 -20.25
C ARG A 297 -21.23 -4.90 -20.26
N GLY A 298 -21.94 -4.46 -19.24
CA GLY A 298 -23.41 -4.50 -19.19
C GLY A 298 -24.04 -5.81 -18.68
N GLU A 299 -23.27 -6.89 -18.52
CA GLU A 299 -23.77 -8.12 -17.90
C GLU A 299 -23.68 -8.01 -16.37
N ALA A 300 -24.72 -7.47 -15.74
CA ALA A 300 -24.84 -7.38 -14.28
C ALA A 300 -24.81 -8.76 -13.55
N LYS A 301 -24.86 -9.87 -14.29
CA LYS A 301 -25.11 -11.22 -13.74
C LYS A 301 -23.87 -12.07 -13.44
N THR A 302 -22.67 -11.73 -13.90
CA THR A 302 -21.47 -12.56 -13.66
C THR A 302 -20.30 -11.74 -13.13
N ARG A 303 -20.26 -11.58 -11.80
CA ARG A 303 -19.07 -11.13 -11.05
C ARG A 303 -18.05 -12.27 -10.84
N LEU A 304 -18.05 -13.28 -11.71
CA LEU A 304 -17.21 -14.46 -11.57
C LEU A 304 -15.71 -14.10 -11.64
N PRO A 305 -15.22 -13.31 -12.62
CA PRO A 305 -13.81 -12.91 -12.64
C PRO A 305 -13.39 -12.16 -11.38
N PHE A 306 -14.28 -11.30 -10.85
CA PHE A 306 -14.05 -10.60 -9.59
C PHE A 306 -13.83 -11.55 -8.42
N TYR A 307 -14.77 -12.47 -8.18
CA TYR A 307 -14.69 -13.39 -7.05
C TYR A 307 -13.55 -14.39 -7.18
N VAL A 308 -13.29 -14.89 -8.40
CA VAL A 308 -12.13 -15.77 -8.66
C VAL A 308 -10.84 -15.04 -8.32
N GLY A 309 -10.65 -13.82 -8.82
CA GLY A 309 -9.44 -13.03 -8.54
C GLY A 309 -9.24 -12.75 -7.05
N ALA A 310 -10.29 -12.28 -6.38
CA ALA A 310 -10.24 -11.99 -4.95
C ALA A 310 -9.91 -13.24 -4.12
N LEU A 311 -10.60 -14.36 -4.36
CA LEU A 311 -10.39 -15.59 -3.60
C LEU A 311 -9.02 -16.22 -3.90
N THR A 312 -8.54 -16.18 -5.14
CA THR A 312 -7.19 -16.68 -5.47
C THR A 312 -6.13 -15.93 -4.68
N VAL A 313 -6.22 -14.60 -4.58
CA VAL A 313 -5.25 -13.81 -3.80
C VAL A 313 -5.30 -14.17 -2.31
N ILE A 314 -6.50 -14.30 -1.73
CA ILE A 314 -6.65 -14.69 -0.32
C ILE A 314 -6.07 -16.09 -0.07
N ILE A 315 -6.39 -17.07 -0.92
CA ILE A 315 -5.93 -18.45 -0.76
C ILE A 315 -4.41 -18.52 -0.90
N CYS A 316 -3.85 -17.88 -1.93
CA CYS A 316 -2.41 -17.84 -2.15
C CYS A 316 -1.68 -17.10 -1.02
N GLY A 317 -2.24 -15.97 -0.55
CA GLY A 317 -1.69 -15.21 0.56
C GLY A 317 -1.73 -16.00 1.88
N ALA A 318 -2.84 -16.66 2.18
CA ALA A 318 -2.97 -17.51 3.36
C ALA A 318 -1.98 -18.68 3.32
N PHE A 319 -1.83 -19.33 2.16
CA PHE A 319 -0.82 -20.38 1.97
C PHE A 319 0.60 -19.83 2.15
N GLY A 320 0.90 -18.67 1.57
CA GLY A 320 2.18 -17.99 1.74
C GLY A 320 2.49 -17.65 3.21
N ALA A 321 1.48 -17.19 3.96
CA ALA A 321 1.59 -16.88 5.39
C ALA A 321 1.78 -18.13 6.27
N MET A 322 1.39 -19.33 5.79
CA MET A 322 1.63 -20.61 6.48
C MET A 322 3.03 -21.17 6.25
N LEU A 323 3.74 -20.71 5.22
CA LEU A 323 5.12 -21.11 4.99
C LEU A 323 5.99 -20.60 6.14
N SER A 324 6.97 -21.39 6.58
CA SER A 324 7.83 -21.11 7.75
C SER A 324 8.83 -19.96 7.53
N TYR A 325 8.58 -19.06 6.58
CA TYR A 325 9.37 -17.85 6.38
C TYR A 325 9.00 -16.80 7.44
N SER A 326 9.93 -15.90 7.73
CA SER A 326 9.65 -14.76 8.61
C SER A 326 8.58 -13.86 7.97
N PRO A 327 7.45 -13.57 8.66
CA PRO A 327 6.48 -12.57 8.25
C PRO A 327 7.08 -11.26 7.73
N VAL A 328 8.14 -10.80 8.40
CA VAL A 328 8.83 -9.54 8.10
C VAL A 328 9.53 -9.59 6.75
N GLU A 329 10.22 -10.71 6.46
CA GLU A 329 10.94 -10.88 5.19
C GLU A 329 9.98 -10.91 4.01
N ILE A 330 8.88 -11.67 4.12
CA ILE A 330 7.82 -11.71 3.10
C ILE A 330 7.29 -10.30 2.84
N ILE A 331 6.96 -9.58 3.90
CA ILE A 331 6.48 -8.20 3.84
C ILE A 331 7.48 -7.31 3.10
N PHE A 332 8.75 -7.34 3.52
CA PHE A 332 9.79 -6.44 3.03
C PHE A 332 10.13 -6.68 1.56
N ILE A 333 10.29 -7.95 1.16
CA ILE A 333 10.54 -8.33 -0.24
C ILE A 333 9.39 -7.88 -1.15
N ALA A 334 8.14 -8.07 -0.70
CA ALA A 334 6.97 -7.60 -1.44
C ALA A 334 6.98 -6.07 -1.64
N GLN A 335 7.45 -5.29 -0.65
CA GLN A 335 7.57 -3.83 -0.80
C GLN A 335 8.65 -3.40 -1.79
N ILE A 336 9.79 -4.09 -1.78
CA ILE A 336 10.87 -3.82 -2.74
C ILE A 336 10.38 -4.10 -4.17
N ALA A 337 9.69 -5.22 -4.38
CA ALA A 337 9.11 -5.55 -5.68
C ALA A 337 8.12 -4.46 -6.16
N ASN A 338 7.27 -3.94 -5.27
CA ASN A 338 6.38 -2.81 -5.60
C ASN A 338 7.15 -1.54 -5.97
N GLY A 339 8.22 -1.22 -5.22
CA GLY A 339 9.10 -0.09 -5.53
C GLY A 339 9.74 -0.20 -6.92
N LEU A 340 10.06 -1.42 -7.36
CA LEU A 340 10.59 -1.70 -8.70
C LEU A 340 9.54 -1.64 -9.82
N LEU A 341 8.27 -1.97 -9.52
CA LEU A 341 7.17 -1.87 -10.49
C LEU A 341 6.71 -0.43 -10.72
N LEU A 342 7.01 0.47 -9.79
CA LEU A 342 6.56 1.85 -9.80
C LEU A 342 6.89 2.64 -11.08
N PRO A 343 8.10 2.59 -11.67
CA PRO A 343 8.40 3.33 -12.89
C PRO A 343 7.52 2.90 -14.07
N ILE A 344 7.20 1.60 -14.15
CA ILE A 344 6.34 1.03 -15.18
C ILE A 344 4.92 1.59 -15.03
N ILE A 345 4.38 1.58 -13.80
CA ILE A 345 3.05 2.11 -13.50
C ILE A 345 2.97 3.62 -13.72
N ALA A 346 3.99 4.37 -13.28
CA ALA A 346 4.08 5.82 -13.47
C ALA A 346 4.11 6.20 -14.95
N ALA A 347 4.94 5.52 -15.75
CA ALA A 347 4.98 5.72 -17.20
C ALA A 347 3.62 5.45 -17.85
N PHE A 348 2.94 4.39 -17.41
CA PHE A 348 1.64 4.01 -17.96
C PHE A 348 0.55 5.03 -17.61
N LEU A 349 0.48 5.45 -16.35
CA LEU A 349 -0.47 6.48 -15.90
C LEU A 349 -0.21 7.81 -16.58
N LEU A 350 1.06 8.21 -16.73
CA LEU A 350 1.42 9.44 -17.44
C LEU A 350 0.98 9.39 -18.91
N LYS A 351 1.15 8.25 -19.58
CA LYS A 351 0.67 8.05 -20.95
C LYS A 351 -0.85 8.13 -21.05
N LEU A 352 -1.59 7.45 -20.16
CA LEU A 352 -3.05 7.48 -20.16
C LEU A 352 -3.60 8.87 -19.82
N ALA A 353 -2.98 9.58 -18.87
CA ALA A 353 -3.35 10.92 -18.47
C ALA A 353 -3.14 11.99 -19.57
N ASN A 354 -2.43 11.64 -20.64
CA ASN A 354 -2.24 12.48 -21.83
C ASN A 354 -2.95 11.91 -23.08
N ASN A 355 -3.76 10.86 -22.94
CA ASN A 355 -4.47 10.29 -24.08
C ASN A 355 -5.71 11.15 -24.41
N GLN A 356 -5.59 11.98 -25.43
CA GLN A 356 -6.66 12.88 -25.88
C GLN A 356 -7.92 12.13 -26.32
N ASN A 357 -7.79 10.92 -26.87
CA ASN A 357 -8.94 10.10 -27.27
C ASN A 357 -9.75 9.59 -26.06
N LEU A 358 -9.10 9.42 -24.90
CA LEU A 358 -9.76 8.97 -23.67
C LEU A 358 -10.25 10.11 -22.78
N LEU A 359 -9.54 11.26 -22.79
CA LEU A 359 -9.73 12.33 -21.82
C LEU A 359 -10.25 13.65 -22.41
N GLY A 360 -10.24 13.81 -23.73
CA GLY A 360 -10.65 15.05 -24.38
C GLY A 360 -9.90 16.26 -23.82
N GLN A 361 -10.65 17.19 -23.20
CA GLN A 361 -10.11 18.42 -22.61
C GLN A 361 -9.47 18.22 -21.22
N HIS A 362 -9.65 17.06 -20.59
CA HIS A 362 -9.16 16.75 -19.25
C HIS A 362 -7.74 16.15 -19.22
N ILE A 363 -6.99 16.22 -20.33
CA ILE A 363 -5.59 15.79 -20.36
C ILE A 363 -4.73 16.56 -19.34
N ASN A 364 -3.58 16.00 -18.99
CA ASN A 364 -2.63 16.67 -18.11
C ASN A 364 -2.13 18.00 -18.70
N GLY A 365 -2.20 19.06 -17.89
CA GLY A 365 -1.48 20.30 -18.15
C GLY A 365 0.03 20.16 -17.90
N TRP A 366 0.81 21.17 -18.27
CA TRP A 366 2.28 21.17 -18.19
C TRP A 366 2.82 20.90 -16.77
N ARG A 367 2.15 21.39 -15.72
CA ARG A 367 2.55 21.15 -14.31
C ARG A 367 2.41 19.68 -13.93
N ALA A 368 1.29 19.06 -14.30
CA ALA A 368 1.03 17.65 -14.04
C ALA A 368 2.00 16.75 -14.83
N ASN A 369 2.31 17.12 -16.07
CA ASN A 369 3.31 16.42 -16.87
C ASN A 369 4.72 16.55 -16.30
N GLY A 370 5.14 17.76 -15.90
CA GLY A 370 6.42 17.97 -15.24
C GLY A 370 6.55 17.10 -13.98
N ALA A 371 5.54 17.10 -13.12
CA ALA A 371 5.52 16.27 -11.92
C ALA A 371 5.57 14.76 -12.23
N GLY A 372 4.77 14.30 -13.20
CA GLY A 372 4.78 12.90 -13.63
C GLY A 372 6.12 12.44 -14.22
N ILE A 373 6.79 13.30 -14.99
CA ILE A 373 8.13 13.03 -15.54
C ILE A 373 9.16 12.97 -14.41
N ILE A 374 9.13 13.89 -13.46
CA ILE A 374 10.05 13.87 -12.30
C ILE A 374 9.88 12.58 -11.50
N ILE A 375 8.63 12.17 -11.23
CA ILE A 375 8.32 10.90 -10.57
C ILE A 375 8.92 9.74 -11.36
N LEU A 376 8.69 9.69 -12.68
CA LEU A 376 9.21 8.63 -13.54
C LEU A 376 10.74 8.56 -13.51
N LEU A 377 11.43 9.71 -13.58
CA LEU A 377 12.89 9.77 -13.54
C LEU A 377 13.45 9.32 -12.19
N ILE A 378 12.91 9.82 -11.08
CA ILE A 378 13.39 9.46 -9.73
C ILE A 378 13.16 7.97 -9.48
N THR A 379 11.97 7.46 -9.80
CA THR A 379 11.65 6.05 -9.55
C THR A 379 12.45 5.13 -10.45
N SER A 380 12.68 5.50 -11.71
CA SER A 380 13.58 4.75 -12.61
C SER A 380 15.01 4.74 -12.09
N LEU A 381 15.52 5.88 -11.60
CA LEU A 381 16.85 5.98 -11.02
C LEU A 381 17.00 5.07 -9.79
N LEU A 382 16.02 5.06 -8.89
CA LEU A 382 16.01 4.18 -7.72
C LEU A 382 15.98 2.69 -8.13
N GLY A 383 15.18 2.33 -9.14
CA GLY A 383 15.13 0.97 -9.66
C GLY A 383 16.44 0.52 -10.31
N VAL A 384 17.02 1.37 -11.17
CA VAL A 384 18.33 1.10 -11.80
C VAL A 384 19.41 0.98 -10.75
N ARG A 385 19.44 1.87 -9.75
CA ARG A 385 20.42 1.82 -8.66
C ARG A 385 20.30 0.53 -7.86
N LEU A 386 19.09 0.06 -7.59
CA LEU A 386 18.87 -1.21 -6.89
C LEU A 386 19.39 -2.41 -7.69
N ILE A 387 19.08 -2.46 -8.99
CA ILE A 387 19.55 -3.53 -9.88
C ILE A 387 21.08 -3.49 -9.98
N ALA A 388 21.66 -2.30 -10.14
CA ALA A 388 23.11 -2.12 -10.20
C ALA A 388 23.79 -2.57 -8.90
N ARG A 389 23.18 -2.28 -7.74
CA ARG A 389 23.66 -2.77 -6.43
C ARG A 389 23.59 -4.28 -6.30
N ALA A 390 22.47 -4.88 -6.71
CA ALA A 390 22.32 -6.35 -6.72
C ALA A 390 23.33 -7.05 -7.64
N LEU A 391 23.76 -6.38 -8.71
CA LEU A 391 24.78 -6.85 -9.64
C LEU A 391 26.22 -6.49 -9.24
N GLY A 392 26.42 -5.75 -8.14
CA GLY A 392 27.74 -5.34 -7.66
C GLY A 392 28.38 -4.16 -8.41
N TYR A 393 27.64 -3.46 -9.28
CA TYR A 393 28.14 -2.32 -10.07
C TYR A 393 27.98 -0.96 -9.40
N TRP A 394 27.21 -0.87 -8.30
CA TRP A 394 26.95 0.38 -7.62
C TRP A 394 26.82 0.16 -6.10
N PRO A 395 27.46 0.99 -5.24
CA PRO A 395 27.39 0.85 -3.79
C PRO A 395 25.98 1.05 -3.18
#